data_AF-A0A9D8J1J6-F1
#
_entry.id   AF-A0A9D8J1J6-F1
#
_cell.length_a   1.000
_cell.length_b   1.000
_cell.length_c   1.000
_cell.angle_alpha   90.00
_cell.angle_beta   90.00
_cell.angle_gamma   90.00
#
_symmetry.space_group_name_H-M   'P 1'
#
loop_
_entity.id
_entity.type
_entity.pdbx_description
1 polymer ?
#
loop_
_entity_poly.entity_id
_entity_poly.type
_entity_poly.pdbx_seq_one_letter_code
_entity_poly.pdbx_strand_id
1 'polypeptide(L)'
;MDTSSPRATLQSFIDFMNRSYADGYMVVRAYLASPRLFPTPEEMATIRLGQNMLRLAERALDFSSLPPATVTQSAHRLTMQLKEVLDRIPIPPLEAVPDAAAMANTEFKRWTLPGTEIRITRIDTGIRAGEYLFGPETVTRIPAFYQRIEHLPYKPGSSEGLYGLAAYSPTGVALALEPWVPPRWFLALPQWALSPFLEQPLWRWVGIAVVLGIALMFFQLSYRLRRRWRHKGGRGANWSNLLRPITLMLVTPTAAVILDEVFKVSGVVGKTLTLSLWTLFFVGATWLVWVLGSAIAEGVIAI
;
A
#
# COMPACT_ATOMS: atom_id res chain seq x y z
N MET A 1 0.93 16.42 11.35
CA MET A 1 0.40 16.96 10.09
C MET A 1 -0.52 18.10 10.44
N ASP A 2 -0.20 19.32 10.00
CA ASP A 2 -1.08 20.48 10.17
C ASP A 2 -1.91 20.64 8.89
N THR A 3 -3.23 20.61 9.02
CA THR A 3 -4.20 20.75 7.92
C THR A 3 -5.17 21.91 8.17
N SER A 4 -4.78 22.89 8.99
CA SER A 4 -5.60 24.04 9.38
C SER A 4 -5.88 25.02 8.24
N SER A 5 -5.09 24.99 7.17
CA SER A 5 -5.20 25.88 6.01
C SER A 5 -4.46 25.33 4.78
N PRO A 6 -4.73 25.82 3.56
CA PRO A 6 -3.96 25.45 2.38
C PRO A 6 -2.46 25.61 2.53
N ARG A 7 -2.01 26.71 3.16
CA ARG A 7 -0.58 26.95 3.46
C ARG A 7 -0.02 25.86 4.37
N ALA A 8 -0.68 25.59 5.49
CA ALA A 8 -0.24 24.59 6.47
C ALA A 8 -0.19 23.18 5.89
N THR A 9 -1.21 22.81 5.11
CA THR A 9 -1.31 21.50 4.44
C THR A 9 -0.20 21.31 3.42
N LEU A 10 0.00 22.30 2.53
CA LEU A 10 1.04 22.24 1.50
C LEU A 10 2.44 22.15 2.14
N GLN A 11 2.71 23.00 3.13
CA GLN A 11 4.00 23.03 3.82
C GLN A 11 4.26 21.72 4.54
N SER A 12 3.31 21.26 5.36
CA SER A 12 3.44 20.00 6.08
C SER A 12 3.66 18.83 5.12
N PHE A 13 2.90 18.76 4.02
CA PHE A 13 3.07 17.71 3.02
C PHE A 13 4.50 17.69 2.45
N ILE A 14 5.00 18.85 2.02
CA ILE A 14 6.37 18.97 1.47
C ILE A 14 7.41 18.57 2.52
N ASP A 15 7.28 19.03 3.76
CA ASP A 15 8.22 18.73 4.85
C ASP A 15 8.25 17.24 5.18
N PHE A 16 7.09 16.60 5.35
CA PHE A 16 7.01 15.17 5.63
C PHE A 16 7.56 14.34 4.45
N MET A 17 7.28 14.75 3.21
CA MET A 17 7.84 14.06 2.04
C MET A 17 9.35 14.25 1.89
N ASN A 18 9.87 15.43 2.18
CA ASN A 18 11.31 15.69 2.18
C ASN A 18 12.03 14.88 3.26
N ARG A 19 11.45 14.78 4.47
CA ARG A 19 11.97 13.91 5.53
C ARG A 19 11.89 12.44 5.15
N SER A 20 10.79 11.99 4.56
CA SER A 20 10.66 10.62 4.02
C SER A 20 11.77 10.31 3.00
N TYR A 21 12.10 11.25 2.13
CA TYR A 21 13.19 11.12 1.17
C TYR A 21 14.56 11.06 1.85
N ALA A 22 14.85 11.97 2.80
CA ALA A 22 16.12 12.00 3.51
C ALA A 22 16.34 10.76 4.39
N ASP A 23 15.34 10.42 5.22
CA ASP A 23 15.46 9.37 6.25
C ASP A 23 15.18 7.97 5.69
N GLY A 24 14.38 7.86 4.62
CA GLY A 24 14.09 6.60 3.95
C GLY A 24 15.03 6.35 2.77
N TYR A 25 14.82 7.11 1.70
CA TYR A 25 15.45 6.86 0.40
C TYR A 25 16.96 7.03 0.43
N MET A 26 17.46 8.14 0.97
CA MET A 26 18.90 8.43 0.97
C MET A 26 19.69 7.49 1.87
N VAL A 27 19.11 7.04 2.99
CA VAL A 27 19.72 6.04 3.87
C VAL A 27 19.81 4.68 3.17
N VAL A 28 18.75 4.23 2.49
CA VAL A 28 18.80 3.00 1.68
C VAL A 28 19.87 3.10 0.60
N ARG A 29 19.96 4.24 -0.09
CA ARG A 29 20.97 4.47 -1.13
C ARG A 29 22.39 4.40 -0.59
N ALA A 30 22.65 5.06 0.55
CA ALA A 30 23.95 5.00 1.23
C ALA A 30 24.30 3.57 1.67
N TYR A 31 23.34 2.84 2.23
CA TYR A 31 23.51 1.43 2.58
C TYR A 31 23.87 0.57 1.35
N LEU A 32 23.18 0.75 0.22
CA LEU A 32 23.44 -0.02 -1.00
C LEU A 32 24.81 0.27 -1.64
N ALA A 33 25.37 1.45 -1.41
CA ALA A 33 26.74 1.80 -1.80
C ALA A 33 27.81 1.03 -0.99
N SER A 34 27.45 0.50 0.18
CA SER A 34 28.32 -0.37 0.98
C SER A 34 28.22 -1.83 0.53
N PRO A 35 29.22 -2.68 0.83
CA PRO A 35 29.15 -4.13 0.56
C PRO A 35 28.32 -4.90 1.61
N ARG A 36 27.77 -4.24 2.63
CA ARG A 36 27.09 -4.89 3.76
C ARG A 36 25.82 -5.60 3.33
N LEU A 37 25.59 -6.80 3.87
CA LEU A 37 24.37 -7.58 3.64
C LEU A 37 23.17 -7.03 4.40
N PHE A 38 23.38 -6.42 5.56
CA PHE A 38 22.34 -5.82 6.41
C PHE A 38 22.66 -4.35 6.71
N PRO A 39 21.64 -3.49 6.80
CA PRO A 39 21.80 -2.15 7.35
C PRO A 39 22.09 -2.24 8.85
N THR A 40 22.66 -1.19 9.44
CA THR A 40 22.79 -1.13 10.90
C THR A 40 21.42 -0.98 11.56
N PRO A 41 21.29 -1.32 12.86
CA PRO A 41 20.04 -1.08 13.59
C PRO A 41 19.60 0.39 13.56
N GLU A 42 20.55 1.32 13.57
CA GLU A 42 20.29 2.76 13.46
C GLU A 42 19.79 3.13 12.06
N GLU A 43 20.46 2.68 10.99
CA GLU A 43 19.98 2.87 9.60
C GLU A 43 18.57 2.32 9.42
N MET A 44 18.30 1.13 9.95
CA MET A 44 16.98 0.50 9.90
C MET A 44 15.92 1.31 10.66
N ALA A 45 16.25 1.85 11.83
CA ALA A 45 15.35 2.73 12.57
C ALA A 45 15.02 4.00 11.77
N THR A 46 16.02 4.63 11.15
CA THR A 46 15.85 5.82 10.31
C THR A 46 15.01 5.53 9.06
N ILE A 47 15.23 4.38 8.40
CA ILE A 47 14.39 3.94 7.27
C ILE A 47 12.92 3.80 7.69
N ARG A 48 12.65 3.20 8.84
CA ARG A 48 11.28 3.06 9.38
C ARG A 48 10.67 4.42 9.74
N LEU A 49 11.47 5.37 10.24
CA LEU A 49 11.03 6.75 10.44
C LEU A 49 10.64 7.41 9.11
N GLY A 50 11.43 7.25 8.05
CA GLY A 50 11.08 7.73 6.71
C GLY A 50 9.72 7.20 6.22
N GLN A 51 9.45 5.90 6.43
CA GLN A 51 8.14 5.32 6.11
C GLN A 51 6.99 5.91 6.94
N ASN A 52 7.23 6.22 8.21
CA ASN A 52 6.25 6.93 9.03
C ASN A 52 5.99 8.35 8.51
N MET A 53 7.03 9.06 8.06
CA MET A 53 6.85 10.39 7.47
C MET A 53 6.00 10.34 6.21
N LEU A 54 6.17 9.32 5.35
CA LEU A 54 5.30 9.09 4.19
C LEU A 54 3.84 8.84 4.59
N ARG A 55 3.60 7.96 5.57
CA ARG A 55 2.25 7.74 6.13
C ARG A 55 1.61 9.00 6.71
N LEU A 56 2.42 9.89 7.29
CA LEU A 56 1.93 11.19 7.77
C LEU A 56 1.60 12.14 6.61
N ALA A 57 2.39 12.13 5.53
CA ALA A 57 2.11 12.91 4.32
C ALA A 57 0.86 12.42 3.57
N GLU A 58 0.57 11.11 3.60
CA GLU A 58 -0.68 10.54 3.07
C GLU A 58 -1.92 11.20 3.66
N ARG A 59 -1.85 11.66 4.92
CA ARG A 59 -2.95 12.38 5.57
C ARG A 59 -3.25 13.72 4.89
N ALA A 60 -2.36 14.31 4.11
CA ALA A 60 -2.64 15.56 3.40
C ALA A 60 -3.66 15.39 2.25
N LEU A 61 -3.90 14.14 1.81
CA LEU A 61 -4.78 13.81 0.69
C LEU A 61 -6.14 13.32 1.20
N ASP A 62 -7.19 13.62 0.44
CA ASP A 62 -8.51 13.05 0.63
C ASP A 62 -8.75 11.85 -0.30
N PHE A 63 -8.70 10.64 0.26
CA PHE A 63 -8.94 9.39 -0.44
C PHE A 63 -10.40 8.93 -0.41
N SER A 64 -11.34 9.76 0.07
CA SER A 64 -12.76 9.41 0.23
C SER A 64 -13.45 8.92 -1.06
N SER A 65 -12.96 9.36 -2.22
CA SER A 65 -13.48 8.94 -3.53
C SER A 65 -12.96 7.58 -4.01
N LEU A 66 -11.95 7.01 -3.34
CA LEU A 66 -11.38 5.72 -3.72
C LEU A 66 -12.17 4.57 -3.08
N PRO A 67 -12.33 3.43 -3.77
CA PRO A 67 -12.93 2.24 -3.18
C PRO A 67 -12.17 1.80 -1.93
N PRO A 68 -12.84 1.52 -0.78
CA PRO A 68 -12.18 1.18 0.49
C PRO A 68 -11.15 0.05 0.37
N ALA A 69 -11.43 -0.95 -0.48
CA ALA A 69 -10.55 -2.09 -0.74
C ALA A 69 -9.22 -1.73 -1.43
N THR A 70 -9.06 -0.50 -1.91
CA THR A 70 -7.88 -0.04 -2.69
C THR A 70 -7.21 1.22 -2.13
N VAL A 71 -7.74 1.76 -1.02
CA VAL A 71 -7.25 3.02 -0.44
C VAL A 71 -5.80 2.88 -0.01
N THR A 72 -5.47 1.87 0.79
CA THR A 72 -4.10 1.67 1.32
C THR A 72 -3.07 1.57 0.20
N GLN A 73 -3.36 0.72 -0.79
CA GLN A 73 -2.55 0.54 -1.99
C GLN A 73 -2.32 1.84 -2.78
N SER A 74 -3.38 2.64 -2.92
CA SER A 74 -3.35 3.84 -3.74
C SER A 74 -2.72 5.01 -3.01
N ALA A 75 -2.91 5.11 -1.70
CA ALA A 75 -2.49 6.25 -0.89
C ALA A 75 -0.99 6.52 -1.06
N HIS A 76 -0.16 5.53 -0.76
CA HIS A 76 1.28 5.62 -0.88
C HIS A 76 1.75 6.09 -2.27
N ARG A 77 1.22 5.45 -3.31
CA ARG A 77 1.54 5.76 -4.72
C ARG A 77 1.16 7.19 -5.07
N LEU A 78 -0.08 7.59 -4.76
CA LEU A 78 -0.60 8.91 -5.11
C LEU A 78 0.12 10.01 -4.33
N THR A 79 0.45 9.77 -3.06
CA THR A 79 1.24 10.69 -2.25
C THR A 79 2.64 10.91 -2.83
N MET A 80 3.33 9.84 -3.26
CA MET A 80 4.63 9.98 -3.92
C MET A 80 4.53 10.65 -5.29
N GLN A 81 3.55 10.29 -6.12
CA GLN A 81 3.33 10.93 -7.42
C GLN A 81 3.02 12.42 -7.29
N LEU A 82 2.26 12.83 -6.27
CA LEU A 82 2.02 14.24 -6.00
C LEU A 82 3.31 14.97 -5.64
N LYS A 83 4.17 14.37 -4.81
CA LYS A 83 5.49 14.96 -4.48
C LYS A 83 6.35 15.13 -5.74
N GLU A 84 6.42 14.10 -6.58
CA GLU A 84 7.14 14.14 -7.85
C GLU A 84 6.63 15.26 -8.78
N VAL A 85 5.31 15.49 -8.77
CA VAL A 85 4.70 16.57 -9.53
C VAL A 85 5.12 17.92 -8.97
N LEU A 86 4.97 18.12 -7.66
CA LEU A 86 5.35 19.35 -6.96
C LEU A 86 6.86 19.66 -7.07
N ASP A 87 7.71 18.65 -7.22
CA ASP A 87 9.15 18.80 -7.37
C ASP A 87 9.58 19.25 -8.79
N ARG A 88 8.68 19.24 -9.77
CA ARG A 88 8.96 19.65 -11.16
C ARG A 88 8.29 20.96 -11.58
N ILE A 89 7.27 21.41 -10.86
CA ILE A 89 6.53 22.62 -11.18
C ILE A 89 6.90 23.78 -10.25
N PRO A 90 6.73 25.05 -10.68
CA PRO A 90 6.86 26.18 -9.78
C PRO A 90 5.79 26.12 -8.68
N ILE A 91 6.20 26.37 -7.45
CA ILE A 91 5.31 26.53 -6.28
C ILE A 91 5.49 27.98 -5.81
N PRO A 92 4.40 28.73 -5.57
CA PRO A 92 4.52 30.09 -5.08
C PRO A 92 5.18 30.10 -3.68
N PRO A 93 5.78 31.23 -3.27
CA PRO A 93 6.21 31.43 -1.88
C PRO A 93 5.04 31.13 -0.92
N LEU A 94 5.34 30.52 0.23
CA LEU A 94 4.31 30.08 1.17
C LEU A 94 3.42 31.21 1.66
N GLU A 95 3.98 32.41 1.75
CA GLU A 95 3.29 33.64 2.15
C GLU A 95 2.14 33.97 1.18
N ALA A 96 2.28 33.62 -0.09
CA ALA A 96 1.24 33.80 -1.11
C ALA A 96 0.17 32.69 -1.10
N VAL A 97 0.40 31.60 -0.37
CA VAL A 97 -0.62 30.55 -0.15
C VAL A 97 -1.52 30.99 1.01
N PRO A 98 -2.86 30.90 0.92
CA PRO A 98 -3.76 31.32 1.99
C PRO A 98 -3.55 30.53 3.29
N ASP A 99 -3.42 31.24 4.42
CA ASP A 99 -3.46 30.68 5.77
C ASP A 99 -4.88 30.60 6.34
N ALA A 100 -5.00 30.16 7.59
CA ALA A 100 -6.27 30.02 8.26
C ALA A 100 -7.05 31.34 8.36
N ALA A 101 -6.35 32.46 8.58
CA ALA A 101 -6.97 33.78 8.68
C ALA A 101 -7.52 34.26 7.31
N ALA A 102 -6.72 34.11 6.24
CA ALA A 102 -7.16 34.39 4.88
C ALA A 102 -8.36 33.51 4.48
N MET A 103 -8.31 32.22 4.83
CA MET A 103 -9.39 31.28 4.52
C MET A 103 -10.65 31.51 5.35
N ALA A 104 -10.56 32.08 6.55
CA ALA A 104 -11.74 32.42 7.36
C ALA A 104 -12.68 33.39 6.61
N ASN A 105 -12.11 34.36 5.90
CA ASN A 105 -12.85 35.41 5.18
C ASN A 105 -13.17 35.06 3.73
N THR A 106 -12.67 33.95 3.21
CA THR A 106 -12.91 33.54 1.81
C THR A 106 -14.27 32.85 1.68
N GLU A 107 -15.07 33.22 0.68
CA GLU A 107 -16.37 32.58 0.38
C GLU A 107 -16.19 31.09 0.05
N PHE A 108 -15.31 30.78 -0.91
CA PHE A 108 -14.97 29.41 -1.27
C PHE A 108 -13.83 28.91 -0.38
N LYS A 109 -14.09 27.88 0.44
CA LYS A 109 -13.08 27.25 1.29
C LYS A 109 -12.14 26.32 0.49
N ARG A 110 -11.56 26.83 -0.59
CA ARG A 110 -10.65 26.14 -1.50
C ARG A 110 -9.55 27.05 -2.03
N TRP A 111 -8.39 26.49 -2.28
CA TRP A 111 -7.28 27.14 -2.96
C TRP A 111 -6.73 26.23 -4.06
N THR A 112 -6.43 26.81 -5.22
CA THR A 112 -5.85 26.09 -6.37
C THR A 112 -4.43 26.57 -6.57
N LEU A 113 -3.49 25.62 -6.68
CA LEU A 113 -2.09 25.93 -6.96
C LEU A 113 -1.99 26.63 -8.33
N PRO A 114 -1.40 27.84 -8.41
CA PRO A 114 -1.38 28.64 -9.64
C PRO A 114 -0.84 27.88 -10.85
N GLY A 115 -1.49 28.04 -12.01
CA GLY A 115 -1.10 27.37 -13.25
C GLY A 115 -1.41 25.86 -13.28
N THR A 116 -2.15 25.34 -12.31
CA THR A 116 -2.52 23.92 -12.25
C THR A 116 -3.98 23.71 -11.86
N GLU A 117 -4.40 22.45 -11.88
CA GLU A 117 -5.71 22.01 -11.40
C GLU A 117 -5.61 21.34 -10.01
N ILE A 118 -4.44 21.41 -9.36
CA ILE A 118 -4.19 20.86 -8.03
C ILE A 118 -4.84 21.76 -7.00
N ARG A 119 -5.80 21.22 -6.25
CA ARG A 119 -6.64 21.99 -5.34
C ARG A 119 -6.61 21.42 -3.93
N ILE A 120 -6.44 22.32 -2.96
CA ILE A 120 -6.66 22.06 -1.54
C ILE A 120 -8.03 22.61 -1.16
N THR A 121 -8.90 21.76 -0.60
CA THR A 121 -10.28 22.08 -0.23
C THR A 121 -10.52 21.76 1.23
N ARG A 122 -11.37 22.55 1.89
CA ARG A 122 -11.89 22.19 3.21
C ARG A 122 -12.84 21.02 3.07
N ILE A 123 -12.69 20.01 3.93
CA ILE A 123 -13.60 18.87 4.00
C ILE A 123 -14.82 19.27 4.82
N ASP A 124 -16.03 19.02 4.29
CA ASP A 124 -17.27 19.45 4.93
C ASP A 124 -17.90 18.39 5.86
N THR A 125 -17.62 17.10 5.62
CA THR A 125 -18.29 15.99 6.32
C THR A 125 -17.33 14.89 6.77
N GLY A 126 -17.80 14.01 7.65
CA GLY A 126 -17.04 12.87 8.17
C GLY A 126 -16.04 13.24 9.27
N ILE A 127 -15.20 12.28 9.64
CA ILE A 127 -14.24 12.38 10.76
C ILE A 127 -13.22 13.51 10.56
N ARG A 128 -12.98 13.89 9.31
CA ARG A 128 -11.99 14.89 8.90
C ARG A 128 -12.61 16.24 8.54
N ALA A 129 -13.88 16.44 8.87
CA ALA A 129 -14.56 17.70 8.62
C ALA A 129 -13.79 18.87 9.27
N GLY A 130 -13.61 19.94 8.51
CA GLY A 130 -12.86 21.12 8.92
C GLY A 130 -11.39 21.15 8.49
N GLU A 131 -10.79 20.00 8.13
CA GLU A 131 -9.42 19.94 7.60
C GLU A 131 -9.35 20.45 6.15
N TYR A 132 -8.23 21.08 5.78
CA TYR A 132 -7.89 21.42 4.40
C TYR A 132 -7.00 20.34 3.79
N LEU A 133 -7.46 19.64 2.75
CA LEU A 133 -6.75 18.52 2.13
C LEU A 133 -6.66 18.69 0.62
N PHE A 134 -5.71 18.02 -0.03
CA PHE A 134 -5.76 17.81 -1.48
C PHE A 134 -7.04 17.05 -1.79
N GLY A 135 -8.00 17.73 -2.41
CA GLY A 135 -9.37 17.24 -2.54
C GLY A 135 -9.49 16.01 -3.45
N PRO A 136 -10.63 15.32 -3.42
CA PRO A 136 -10.83 14.09 -4.18
C PRO A 136 -10.64 14.27 -5.69
N GLU A 137 -10.99 15.43 -6.26
CA GLU A 137 -10.76 15.73 -7.67
C GLU A 137 -9.26 15.87 -8.00
N THR A 138 -8.46 16.35 -7.06
CA THR A 138 -7.00 16.36 -7.21
C THR A 138 -6.47 14.94 -7.14
N VAL A 139 -6.88 14.19 -6.12
CA VAL A 139 -6.37 12.84 -5.83
C VAL A 139 -6.61 11.87 -6.99
N THR A 140 -7.80 11.90 -7.57
CA THR A 140 -8.16 11.08 -8.74
C THR A 140 -7.35 11.41 -10.00
N ARG A 141 -6.80 12.64 -10.09
CA ARG A 141 -6.07 13.14 -11.27
C ARG A 141 -4.55 13.12 -11.12
N ILE A 142 -4.02 12.88 -9.93
CA ILE A 142 -2.58 12.76 -9.66
C ILE A 142 -1.86 11.86 -10.69
N PRO A 143 -2.37 10.66 -11.04
CA PRO A 143 -1.68 9.80 -12.01
C PRO A 143 -1.52 10.47 -13.38
N ALA A 144 -2.56 11.16 -13.85
CA ALA A 144 -2.53 11.89 -15.12
C ALA A 144 -1.61 13.11 -15.06
N PHE A 145 -1.55 13.81 -13.92
CA PHE A 145 -0.58 14.91 -13.73
C PHE A 145 0.85 14.39 -13.78
N TYR A 146 1.15 13.31 -13.05
CA TYR A 146 2.47 12.69 -13.04
C TYR A 146 2.92 12.25 -14.44
N GLN A 147 2.10 11.47 -15.15
CA GLN A 147 2.42 11.00 -16.51
C GLN A 147 2.71 12.14 -17.49
N ARG A 148 2.01 13.28 -17.35
CA ARG A 148 2.23 14.44 -18.25
C ARG A 148 3.57 15.11 -18.04
N ILE A 149 4.17 15.04 -16.85
CA ILE A 149 5.35 15.83 -16.51
C ILE A 149 6.53 15.00 -16.01
N GLU A 150 6.42 13.68 -15.90
CA GLU A 150 7.48 12.81 -15.39
C GLU A 150 8.82 12.98 -16.15
N HIS A 151 8.73 13.38 -17.43
CA HIS A 151 9.86 13.66 -18.32
C HIS A 151 10.53 15.04 -18.08
N LEU A 152 9.88 15.96 -17.36
CA LEU A 152 10.46 17.26 -17.05
C LEU A 152 11.54 17.12 -15.97
N PRO A 153 12.58 17.97 -16.00
CA PRO A 153 13.62 17.95 -14.99
C PRO A 153 13.08 18.35 -13.62
N TYR A 154 13.70 17.80 -12.59
CA TYR A 154 13.45 18.18 -11.20
C TYR A 154 13.98 19.60 -10.92
N LYS A 155 13.36 20.29 -9.95
CA LYS A 155 13.93 21.51 -9.38
C LYS A 155 15.21 21.20 -8.61
N PRO A 156 16.21 22.11 -8.59
CA PRO A 156 17.40 21.95 -7.76
C PRO A 156 17.06 21.70 -6.29
N GLY A 157 17.71 20.71 -5.68
CA GLY A 157 17.52 20.37 -4.26
C GLY A 157 16.21 19.64 -3.92
N SER A 158 15.48 19.15 -4.93
CA SER A 158 14.25 18.39 -4.72
C SER A 158 14.49 16.87 -4.54
N SER A 159 13.43 16.11 -4.29
CA SER A 159 13.49 14.68 -3.96
C SER A 159 13.45 13.81 -5.22
N GLU A 160 14.58 13.72 -5.92
CA GLU A 160 14.66 13.06 -7.22
C GLU A 160 14.44 11.53 -7.16
N GLY A 161 13.60 11.01 -8.07
CA GLY A 161 13.43 9.58 -8.30
C GLY A 161 12.73 8.80 -7.18
N LEU A 162 12.13 9.50 -6.21
CA LEU A 162 11.46 8.90 -5.05
C LEU A 162 10.38 7.89 -5.49
N TYR A 163 9.48 8.29 -6.39
CA TYR A 163 8.41 7.42 -6.86
C TYR A 163 8.93 6.27 -7.70
N GLY A 164 9.89 6.51 -8.61
CA GLY A 164 10.46 5.46 -9.45
C GLY A 164 11.05 4.33 -8.62
N LEU A 165 11.90 4.67 -7.63
CA LEU A 165 12.48 3.65 -6.78
C LEU A 165 11.42 2.96 -5.90
N ALA A 166 10.51 3.70 -5.28
CA ALA A 166 9.49 3.10 -4.43
C ALA A 166 8.48 2.24 -5.21
N ALA A 167 8.17 2.61 -6.45
CA ALA A 167 7.23 1.90 -7.31
C ALA A 167 7.84 0.60 -7.87
N TYR A 168 9.14 0.56 -8.15
CA TYR A 168 9.78 -0.58 -8.79
C TYR A 168 10.66 -1.43 -7.86
N SER A 169 11.18 -0.87 -6.75
CA SER A 169 12.05 -1.61 -5.84
C SER A 169 11.26 -2.50 -4.85
N PRO A 170 11.74 -3.71 -4.54
CA PRO A 170 11.12 -4.63 -3.56
C PRO A 170 11.40 -4.21 -2.10
N THR A 171 11.25 -2.93 -1.80
CA THR A 171 11.47 -2.37 -0.45
C THR A 171 10.55 -2.98 0.61
N GLY A 172 9.29 -3.26 0.27
CA GLY A 172 8.34 -3.91 1.18
C GLY A 172 8.78 -5.32 1.58
N VAL A 173 9.19 -6.14 0.61
CA VAL A 173 9.74 -7.49 0.84
C VAL A 173 11.02 -7.44 1.65
N ALA A 174 11.93 -6.53 1.28
CA ALA A 174 13.22 -6.37 1.94
C ALA A 174 13.06 -6.05 3.43
N LEU A 175 12.08 -5.20 3.78
CA LEU A 175 11.82 -4.81 5.16
C LEU A 175 11.01 -5.86 5.93
N ALA A 176 10.06 -6.54 5.28
CA ALA A 176 9.25 -7.58 5.92
C ALA A 176 10.10 -8.82 6.28
N LEU A 177 11.13 -9.12 5.48
CA LEU A 177 11.99 -10.28 5.67
C LEU A 177 13.34 -9.95 6.31
N GLU A 178 13.60 -8.67 6.61
CA GLU A 178 14.89 -8.19 7.11
C GLU A 178 15.48 -9.00 8.28
N PRO A 179 14.70 -9.47 9.29
CA PRO A 179 15.27 -10.24 10.39
C PRO A 179 15.84 -11.61 9.98
N TRP A 180 15.43 -12.14 8.83
CA TRP A 180 15.76 -13.51 8.39
C TRP A 180 16.55 -13.56 7.08
N VAL A 181 16.38 -12.55 6.22
CA VAL A 181 16.94 -12.52 4.87
C VAL A 181 17.61 -11.17 4.63
N PRO A 182 18.87 -11.15 4.14
CA PRO A 182 19.56 -9.92 3.79
C PRO A 182 18.74 -8.99 2.89
N PRO A 183 18.40 -7.76 3.31
CA PRO A 183 17.68 -6.79 2.48
C PRO A 183 18.36 -6.53 1.13
N ARG A 184 19.70 -6.58 1.08
CA ARG A 184 20.48 -6.39 -0.15
C ARG A 184 20.07 -7.33 -1.28
N TRP A 185 19.71 -8.58 -0.99
CA TRP A 185 19.33 -9.54 -2.04
C TRP A 185 18.07 -9.13 -2.79
N PHE A 186 17.20 -8.35 -2.15
CA PHE A 186 16.02 -7.78 -2.78
C PHE A 186 16.32 -6.38 -3.33
N LEU A 187 17.03 -5.54 -2.59
CA LEU A 187 17.22 -4.15 -2.96
C LEU A 187 18.24 -3.93 -4.10
N ALA A 188 19.11 -4.90 -4.35
CA ALA A 188 20.12 -4.87 -5.42
C ALA A 188 19.73 -5.78 -6.63
N LEU A 189 18.43 -5.90 -6.93
CA LEU A 189 17.98 -6.67 -8.08
C LEU A 189 18.50 -6.08 -9.42
N PRO A 190 18.78 -6.94 -10.41
CA PRO A 190 19.20 -6.50 -11.73
C PRO A 190 18.10 -5.72 -12.45
N GLN A 191 18.48 -4.83 -13.38
CA GLN A 191 17.54 -3.93 -14.06
C GLN A 191 16.40 -4.65 -14.79
N TRP A 192 16.67 -5.83 -15.37
CA TRP A 192 15.61 -6.62 -16.01
C TRP A 192 14.51 -7.03 -15.01
N ALA A 193 14.83 -7.29 -13.74
CA ALA A 193 13.82 -7.66 -12.75
C ALA A 193 12.93 -6.47 -12.35
N LEU A 194 13.44 -5.25 -12.52
CA LEU A 194 12.74 -3.99 -12.26
C LEU A 194 11.95 -3.50 -13.48
N SER A 195 12.12 -4.11 -14.66
CA SER A 195 11.44 -3.66 -15.87
C SER A 195 9.91 -3.81 -15.74
N PRO A 196 9.13 -2.81 -16.17
CA PRO A 196 7.68 -2.85 -16.05
C PRO A 196 7.05 -3.82 -17.05
N PHE A 197 6.11 -4.63 -16.56
CA PHE A 197 5.21 -5.49 -17.33
C PHE A 197 3.80 -5.40 -16.72
N LEU A 198 2.82 -4.95 -17.51
CA LEU A 198 1.45 -4.65 -17.05
C LEU A 198 1.42 -3.73 -15.81
N GLU A 199 2.15 -2.62 -15.87
CA GLU A 199 2.29 -1.63 -14.78
C GLU A 199 2.97 -2.16 -13.49
N GLN A 200 3.57 -3.36 -13.54
CA GLN A 200 4.27 -3.97 -12.39
C GLN A 200 5.68 -4.42 -12.77
N PRO A 201 6.70 -4.25 -11.92
CA PRO A 201 8.02 -4.82 -12.16
C PRO A 201 7.97 -6.36 -12.19
N LEU A 202 8.81 -6.98 -13.04
CA LEU A 202 8.84 -8.44 -13.23
C LEU A 202 9.01 -9.25 -11.94
N TRP A 203 9.78 -8.77 -10.97
CA TRP A 203 9.96 -9.49 -9.69
C TRP A 203 8.65 -9.65 -8.91
N ARG A 204 7.67 -8.74 -9.04
CA ARG A 204 6.37 -8.86 -8.36
C ARG A 204 5.59 -10.06 -8.87
N TRP A 205 5.71 -10.41 -10.16
CA TRP A 205 5.06 -11.58 -10.74
C TRP A 205 5.58 -12.88 -10.15
N VAL A 206 6.90 -12.96 -9.91
CA VAL A 206 7.50 -14.07 -9.17
C VAL A 206 6.94 -14.12 -7.75
N GLY A 207 6.84 -12.98 -7.09
CA GLY A 207 6.19 -12.83 -5.78
C GLY A 207 4.76 -13.35 -5.73
N ILE A 208 3.93 -12.92 -6.68
CA ILE A 208 2.53 -13.35 -6.83
C ILE A 208 2.47 -14.87 -7.00
N ALA A 209 3.27 -15.43 -7.91
CA ALA A 209 3.31 -16.88 -8.14
C ALA A 209 3.71 -17.65 -6.87
N VAL A 210 4.69 -17.16 -6.11
CA VAL A 210 5.12 -17.78 -4.85
C VAL A 210 4.01 -17.72 -3.80
N VAL A 211 3.39 -16.57 -3.57
CA VAL A 211 2.32 -16.42 -2.57
C VAL A 211 1.12 -17.30 -2.92
N LEU A 212 0.68 -17.29 -4.18
CA LEU A 212 -0.43 -18.13 -4.64
C LEU A 212 -0.07 -19.63 -4.62
N GLY A 213 1.18 -19.97 -4.91
CA GLY A 213 1.70 -21.34 -4.81
C GLY A 213 1.70 -21.86 -3.37
N ILE A 214 2.15 -21.04 -2.41
CA ILE A 214 2.10 -21.35 -0.97
C ILE A 214 0.65 -21.50 -0.50
N ALA A 215 -0.23 -20.60 -0.93
CA ALA A 215 -1.66 -20.66 -0.64
C ALA A 215 -2.27 -21.98 -1.12
N LEU A 216 -1.99 -22.36 -2.37
CA LEU A 216 -2.43 -23.62 -2.96
C LEU A 216 -1.84 -24.81 -2.21
N MET A 217 -0.56 -24.76 -1.83
CA MET A 217 0.10 -25.82 -1.06
C MET A 217 -0.62 -26.06 0.29
N PHE A 218 -0.94 -25.00 1.04
CA PHE A 218 -1.70 -25.14 2.30
C PHE A 218 -3.08 -25.75 2.06
N PHE A 219 -3.78 -25.31 1.02
CA PHE A 219 -5.07 -25.89 0.65
C PHE A 219 -4.95 -27.39 0.28
N GLN A 220 -3.92 -27.79 -0.45
CA GLN A 220 -3.67 -29.20 -0.79
C GLN A 220 -3.25 -30.03 0.43
N LEU A 221 -2.48 -29.44 1.35
CA LEU A 221 -2.10 -30.08 2.61
C LEU A 221 -3.33 -30.34 3.49
N SER A 222 -4.27 -29.39 3.55
CA SER A 222 -5.56 -29.57 4.24
C SER A 222 -6.33 -30.78 3.69
N TYR A 223 -6.29 -30.97 2.37
CA TYR A 223 -6.92 -32.11 1.72
C TYR A 223 -6.21 -33.45 2.03
N ARG A 224 -4.88 -33.46 2.03
CA ARG A 224 -4.08 -34.65 2.39
C ARG A 224 -4.26 -35.05 3.86
N LEU A 225 -4.27 -34.08 4.77
CA LEU A 225 -4.50 -34.31 6.20
C LEU A 225 -5.89 -34.88 6.45
N ARG A 226 -6.92 -34.32 5.82
CA ARG A 226 -8.29 -34.86 5.86
C ARG A 226 -8.34 -36.33 5.41
N ARG A 227 -7.70 -36.67 4.28
CA ARG A 227 -7.67 -38.07 3.78
C ARG A 227 -7.03 -39.02 4.80
N ARG A 228 -5.92 -38.62 5.43
CA ARG A 228 -5.27 -39.42 6.49
C ARG A 228 -6.15 -39.61 7.73
N TRP A 229 -6.92 -38.59 8.12
CA TRP A 229 -7.79 -38.65 9.29
C TRP A 229 -9.04 -39.51 9.07
N ARG A 230 -9.60 -39.54 7.85
CA ARG A 230 -10.71 -40.47 7.50
C ARG A 230 -10.30 -41.94 7.61
N HIS A 231 -9.05 -42.29 7.35
CA HIS A 231 -8.57 -43.68 7.48
C HIS A 231 -8.50 -44.18 8.93
N LYS A 232 -8.50 -43.30 9.95
CA LYS A 232 -8.42 -43.67 11.37
C LYS A 232 -9.78 -43.87 12.06
N GLY A 233 -10.91 -43.77 11.34
CA GLY A 233 -12.21 -44.31 11.77
C GLY A 233 -12.80 -43.81 13.10
N GLY A 234 -12.47 -42.60 13.58
CA GLY A 234 -12.96 -42.08 14.87
C GLY A 234 -14.16 -41.12 14.76
N ARG A 235 -14.88 -40.92 15.89
CA ARG A 235 -16.00 -39.95 16.07
C ARG A 235 -15.70 -38.50 15.62
N GLY A 236 -14.43 -38.14 15.42
CA GLY A 236 -13.99 -36.83 14.92
C GLY A 236 -13.86 -36.70 13.39
N ALA A 237 -14.16 -37.75 12.61
CA ALA A 237 -14.00 -37.74 11.15
C ALA A 237 -14.81 -36.63 10.46
N ASN A 238 -15.96 -36.25 11.01
CA ASN A 238 -16.84 -35.24 10.42
C ASN A 238 -16.33 -33.82 10.65
N TRP A 239 -15.68 -33.57 11.79
CA TRP A 239 -14.99 -32.31 12.08
C TRP A 239 -13.80 -32.05 11.14
N SER A 240 -13.18 -33.11 10.59
CA SER A 240 -12.11 -32.96 9.59
C SER A 240 -12.59 -32.34 8.25
N ASN A 241 -13.91 -32.32 8.00
CA ASN A 241 -14.47 -31.66 6.81
C ASN A 241 -14.38 -30.13 6.90
N LEU A 242 -14.30 -29.56 8.11
CA LEU A 242 -14.15 -28.12 8.33
C LEU A 242 -12.77 -27.61 7.92
N LEU A 243 -11.76 -28.49 7.87
CA LEU A 243 -10.38 -28.10 7.64
C LEU A 243 -10.18 -27.38 6.29
N ARG A 244 -10.89 -27.79 5.23
CA ARG A 244 -10.78 -27.19 3.89
C ARG A 244 -11.37 -25.77 3.84
N PRO A 245 -12.64 -25.54 4.20
CA PRO A 245 -13.20 -24.19 4.20
C PRO A 245 -12.47 -23.26 5.18
N ILE A 246 -12.05 -23.75 6.35
CA ILE A 246 -11.21 -22.97 7.28
C ILE A 246 -9.88 -22.58 6.62
N THR A 247 -9.18 -23.53 5.98
CA THR A 247 -7.92 -23.23 5.29
C THR A 247 -8.13 -22.19 4.20
N LEU A 248 -9.22 -22.30 3.41
CA LEU A 248 -9.53 -21.32 2.37
C LEU A 248 -9.79 -19.94 2.97
N MET A 249 -10.57 -19.85 4.05
CA MET A 249 -10.86 -18.59 4.76
C MET A 249 -9.65 -17.96 5.42
N LEU A 250 -8.63 -18.74 5.81
CA LEU A 250 -7.39 -18.20 6.38
C LEU A 250 -6.43 -17.76 5.29
N VAL A 251 -6.20 -18.63 4.31
CA VAL A 251 -5.15 -18.43 3.30
C VAL A 251 -5.48 -17.29 2.35
N THR A 252 -6.73 -17.10 1.94
CA THR A 252 -7.09 -16.08 0.94
C THR A 252 -6.92 -14.64 1.45
N PRO A 253 -7.42 -14.23 2.64
CA PRO A 253 -7.16 -12.89 3.14
C PRO A 253 -5.68 -12.69 3.50
N THR A 254 -4.99 -13.71 4.02
CA THR A 254 -3.55 -13.61 4.27
C THR A 254 -2.77 -13.37 2.97
N ALA A 255 -3.09 -14.10 1.90
CA ALA A 255 -2.48 -13.86 0.60
C ALA A 255 -2.79 -12.45 0.08
N ALA A 256 -4.02 -11.96 0.24
CA ALA A 256 -4.41 -10.62 -0.18
C ALA A 256 -3.60 -9.54 0.55
N VAL A 257 -3.47 -9.66 1.88
CA VAL A 257 -2.68 -8.74 2.71
C VAL A 257 -1.19 -8.78 2.34
N ILE A 258 -0.61 -9.97 2.13
CA ILE A 258 0.80 -10.09 1.74
C ILE A 258 1.05 -9.43 0.37
N LEU A 259 0.18 -9.68 -0.61
CA LEU A 259 0.32 -9.10 -1.94
C LEU A 259 0.17 -7.57 -1.93
N ASP A 260 -0.70 -7.05 -1.07
CA ASP A 260 -0.93 -5.61 -0.96
C ASP A 260 0.16 -4.91 -0.13
N GLU A 261 0.39 -5.33 1.11
CA GLU A 261 1.27 -4.62 2.04
C GLU A 261 2.77 -4.91 1.79
N VAL A 262 3.12 -6.16 1.47
CA VAL A 262 4.52 -6.57 1.33
C VAL A 262 5.00 -6.41 -0.11
N PHE A 263 4.24 -6.90 -1.07
CA PHE A 263 4.60 -6.83 -2.49
C PHE A 263 4.17 -5.51 -3.14
N LYS A 264 3.25 -4.75 -2.53
CA LYS A 264 2.70 -3.49 -3.09
C LYS A 264 2.13 -3.66 -4.49
N VAL A 265 1.45 -4.78 -4.74
CA VAL A 265 0.86 -5.11 -6.04
C VAL A 265 -0.34 -4.21 -6.29
N SER A 266 -0.16 -3.18 -7.11
CA SER A 266 -1.16 -2.14 -7.40
C SER A 266 -1.86 -2.22 -8.77
N GLY A 267 -2.69 -1.21 -9.06
CA GLY A 267 -3.32 -1.06 -10.38
C GLY A 267 -4.37 -2.12 -10.68
N VAL A 268 -4.54 -2.43 -11.96
CA VAL A 268 -5.53 -3.43 -12.42
C VAL A 268 -5.22 -4.82 -11.86
N VAL A 269 -3.93 -5.20 -11.84
CA VAL A 269 -3.48 -6.51 -11.33
C VAL A 269 -3.83 -6.66 -9.85
N GLY A 270 -3.47 -5.66 -9.02
CA GLY A 270 -3.79 -5.65 -7.59
C GLY A 270 -5.29 -5.74 -7.34
N LYS A 271 -6.09 -4.91 -8.02
CA LYS A 271 -7.56 -4.91 -7.89
C LYS A 271 -8.15 -6.27 -8.22
N THR A 272 -7.75 -6.88 -9.35
CA THR A 272 -8.24 -8.18 -9.78
C THR A 272 -7.87 -9.27 -8.78
N LEU A 273 -6.62 -9.29 -8.30
CA LEU A 273 -6.17 -10.29 -7.32
C LEU A 273 -6.91 -10.17 -5.99
N THR A 274 -7.00 -8.95 -5.45
CA THR A 274 -7.69 -8.68 -4.19
C THR A 274 -9.15 -9.11 -4.27
N LEU A 275 -9.90 -8.67 -5.31
CA LEU A 275 -11.29 -9.07 -5.50
C LEU A 275 -11.42 -10.60 -5.63
N SER A 276 -10.56 -11.25 -6.42
CA SER A 276 -10.61 -12.70 -6.61
C SER A 276 -10.39 -13.46 -5.29
N LEU A 277 -9.42 -13.02 -4.48
CA LEU A 277 -9.12 -13.65 -3.19
C LEU A 277 -10.26 -13.45 -2.18
N TRP A 278 -10.88 -12.27 -2.15
CA TRP A 278 -12.07 -12.03 -1.33
C TRP A 278 -13.29 -12.84 -1.81
N THR A 279 -13.48 -13.00 -3.13
CA THR A 279 -14.51 -13.91 -3.65
C THR A 279 -14.27 -15.34 -3.16
N LEU A 280 -13.03 -15.84 -3.21
CA LEU A 280 -12.68 -17.17 -2.68
C LEU A 280 -12.89 -17.28 -1.16
N PHE A 281 -12.61 -16.21 -0.42
CA PHE A 281 -12.93 -16.14 1.02
C PHE A 281 -14.42 -16.35 1.27
N PHE A 282 -15.29 -15.64 0.56
CA PHE A 282 -16.74 -15.78 0.72
C PHE A 282 -17.25 -17.16 0.31
N VAL A 283 -16.72 -17.73 -0.78
CA VAL A 283 -17.00 -19.13 -1.14
C VAL A 283 -16.59 -20.08 -0.01
N GLY A 284 -15.43 -19.86 0.60
CA GLY A 284 -14.97 -20.60 1.78
C GLY A 284 -15.90 -20.45 2.98
N ALA A 285 -16.40 -19.24 3.24
CA ALA A 285 -17.34 -18.96 4.32
C ALA A 285 -18.69 -19.66 4.12
N THR A 286 -19.26 -19.58 2.91
CA THR A 286 -20.49 -20.30 2.56
C THR A 286 -20.30 -21.81 2.72
N TRP A 287 -19.16 -22.33 2.26
CA TRP A 287 -18.83 -23.73 2.43
C TRP A 287 -18.66 -24.12 3.91
N LEU A 288 -18.04 -23.28 4.72
CA LEU A 288 -17.90 -23.51 6.16
C LEU A 288 -19.26 -23.64 6.84
N VAL A 289 -20.18 -22.73 6.55
CA VAL A 289 -21.54 -22.72 7.14
C VAL A 289 -22.28 -24.01 6.80
N TRP A 290 -22.22 -24.46 5.54
CA TRP A 290 -22.83 -25.73 5.13
C TRP A 290 -22.25 -26.89 5.94
N VAL A 291 -20.92 -27.03 5.96
CA VAL A 291 -20.26 -28.17 6.62
C VAL A 291 -20.49 -28.14 8.13
N LEU A 292 -20.46 -26.96 8.74
CA LEU A 292 -20.72 -26.79 10.16
C LEU A 292 -22.16 -27.20 10.51
N GLY A 293 -23.14 -26.79 9.71
CA GLY A 293 -24.54 -27.22 9.87
C GLY A 293 -24.69 -28.73 9.82
N SER A 294 -24.04 -29.39 8.86
CA SER A 294 -24.06 -30.86 8.77
C SER A 294 -23.40 -31.55 9.97
N ALA A 295 -22.27 -31.02 10.45
CA ALA A 295 -21.55 -31.60 11.58
C ALA A 295 -22.32 -31.46 12.90
N ILE A 296 -23.03 -30.34 13.10
CA ILE A 296 -23.90 -30.13 14.27
C ILE A 296 -25.10 -31.07 14.21
N ALA A 297 -25.77 -31.17 13.06
CA ALA A 297 -26.93 -32.05 12.89
C ALA A 297 -26.58 -33.52 13.20
N GLU A 298 -25.47 -34.02 12.66
CA GLU A 298 -24.98 -35.37 12.95
C GLU A 298 -24.56 -35.54 14.42
N GLY A 299 -23.98 -34.50 15.03
CA GLY A 299 -23.61 -34.51 16.44
C GLY A 299 -24.82 -34.62 17.38
N VAL A 300 -25.93 -33.96 17.06
CA VAL A 300 -27.19 -34.04 17.81
C VAL A 300 -27.86 -35.40 17.63
N ILE A 301 -27.85 -35.97 16.43
CA ILE A 301 -28.42 -37.30 16.15
C ILE A 301 -27.64 -38.42 16.86
N ALA A 302 -26.35 -38.20 17.15
CA ALA A 302 -25.48 -39.20 17.78
C ALA A 302 -25.52 -39.20 19.33
N ILE A 303 -26.29 -38.29 19.95
CA ILE A 303 -26.55 -38.22 21.40
C ILE A 303 -27.85 -38.97 21.70
#